data_AF-A0A257QY82-F1
#
_entry.id   AF-A0A257QY82-F1
#
_cell.length_a   1.000
_cell.length_b   1.000
_cell.length_c   1.000
_cell.angle_alpha   90.00
_cell.angle_beta   90.00
_cell.angle_gamma   90.00
#
_symmetry.space_group_name_H-M   'P 1'
#
loop_
_entity.id
_entity.type
_entity.pdbx_description
1 polymer ?
#
loop_
_entity_poly.entity_id
_entity_poly.type
_entity_poly.pdbx_seq_one_letter_code
_entity_poly.pdbx_strand_id
1 'polypeptide(L)'
;FAETSGTRININQEWQSVKGALTPPGEARPAWKILRVLGNLLQVPGFDYESSEDVLADVKKQSALKTQVPSEWFYPEALPNQYAPLMRVGEWPLYRADALVRHAEPLQHTAAADKAEIRIHPETAARYGLTHQATVSQGQIEITLPLVKDEGIAPDVVWVANAMPETVDLGHAFAAIEIKSKLEN
;
A
#
# COMPACT_ATOMS: atom_id res chain seq x y z
N PHE A 1 16.58 6.93 0.68
CA PHE A 1 17.45 5.73 0.81
C PHE A 1 18.86 5.93 0.29
N ALA A 2 19.06 6.69 -0.79
CA ALA A 2 20.39 6.94 -1.35
C ALA A 2 21.37 7.62 -0.38
N GLU A 3 20.90 8.19 0.72
CA GLU A 3 21.70 9.04 1.61
C GLU A 3 22.18 8.34 2.89
N THR A 4 21.79 7.07 3.10
CA THR A 4 22.03 6.36 4.36
C THR A 4 22.63 4.99 4.10
N SER A 5 23.65 4.61 4.87
CA SER A 5 24.10 3.23 4.95
C SER A 5 23.13 2.38 5.77
N GLY A 6 23.09 1.07 5.48
CA GLY A 6 22.27 0.13 6.22
C GLY A 6 22.16 -1.22 5.53
N THR A 7 21.43 -2.13 6.16
CA THR A 7 21.24 -3.51 5.68
C THR A 7 19.77 -3.85 5.63
N ARG A 8 19.36 -4.55 4.57
CA ARG A 8 18.01 -5.13 4.43
C ARG A 8 18.11 -6.64 4.34
N ILE A 9 17.04 -7.33 4.71
CA ILE A 9 16.89 -8.77 4.49
C ILE A 9 15.86 -8.94 3.37
N ASN A 10 16.23 -9.62 2.29
CA ASN A 10 15.33 -9.86 1.17
C ASN A 10 14.40 -11.07 1.42
N ILE A 11 13.53 -11.38 0.47
CA ILE A 11 12.59 -12.51 0.57
C ILE A 11 13.30 -13.88 0.64
N ASN A 12 14.54 -13.97 0.15
CA ASN A 12 15.40 -15.15 0.24
C ASN A 12 16.18 -15.20 1.56
N GLN A 13 15.88 -14.30 2.51
CA GLN A 13 16.56 -14.16 3.80
C GLN A 13 18.04 -13.75 3.69
N GLU A 14 18.45 -13.17 2.56
CA GLU A 14 19.81 -12.70 2.37
C GLU A 14 19.99 -11.28 2.92
N TRP A 15 21.10 -11.06 3.62
CA TRP A 15 21.47 -9.78 4.18
C TRP A 15 22.20 -8.94 3.14
N GLN A 16 21.59 -7.84 2.73
CA GLN A 16 22.09 -6.96 1.67
C GLN A 16 22.43 -5.59 2.26
N SER A 17 23.73 -5.30 2.34
CA SER A 17 24.24 -4.04 2.88
C SER A 17 24.52 -3.03 1.77
N VAL A 18 24.18 -1.78 2.02
CA VAL A 18 24.42 -0.64 1.12
C VAL A 18 25.11 0.49 1.87
N LYS A 19 25.93 1.24 1.15
CA LYS A 19 26.52 2.50 1.63
C LYS A 19 25.65 3.67 1.18
N GLY A 20 25.68 4.76 1.94
CA GLY A 20 25.11 6.03 1.47
C GLY A 20 25.87 6.51 0.23
N ALA A 21 25.16 6.79 -0.85
CA ALA A 21 25.69 7.35 -2.08
C ALA A 21 25.82 8.89 -2.01
N LEU A 22 24.98 9.54 -1.20
CA LEU A 22 24.94 11.00 -1.03
C LEU A 22 24.87 11.39 0.45
N THR A 23 25.13 12.65 0.74
CA THR A 23 24.93 13.20 2.10
C THR A 23 23.44 13.55 2.28
N PRO A 24 22.83 13.26 3.44
CA PRO A 24 21.45 13.65 3.71
C PRO A 24 21.24 15.17 3.58
N PRO A 25 20.10 15.63 3.03
CA PRO A 25 19.83 17.04 2.81
C PRO A 25 19.61 17.78 4.13
N GLY A 26 20.14 19.00 4.22
CA GLY A 26 19.97 19.88 5.37
C GLY A 26 20.39 19.24 6.69
N GLU A 27 19.48 19.23 7.67
CA GLU A 27 19.72 18.67 9.00
C GLU A 27 19.30 17.21 9.14
N ALA A 28 18.93 16.54 8.04
CA ALA A 28 18.54 15.14 8.09
C ALA A 28 19.69 14.27 8.64
N ARG A 29 19.33 13.26 9.44
CA ARG A 29 20.26 12.30 10.03
C ARG A 29 19.73 10.88 9.85
N PRO A 30 20.62 9.87 9.64
CA PRO A 30 20.20 8.47 9.61
C PRO A 30 19.45 8.09 10.89
N ALA A 31 18.34 7.36 10.75
CA ALA A 31 17.47 6.98 11.88
C ALA A 31 18.23 6.27 13.02
N TRP A 32 19.18 5.38 12.69
CA TRP A 32 19.98 4.68 13.69
C TRP A 32 20.81 5.64 14.56
N LYS A 33 21.33 6.74 14.00
CA LYS A 33 22.08 7.76 14.77
C LYS A 33 21.16 8.52 15.71
N ILE A 34 19.93 8.81 15.28
CA ILE A 34 18.92 9.48 16.10
C ILE A 34 18.56 8.56 17.28
N LEU A 35 18.24 7.30 17.01
CA LEU A 35 17.92 6.31 18.05
C LEU A 35 19.08 6.11 19.03
N ARG A 36 20.31 6.06 18.52
CA ARG A 36 21.53 6.01 19.32
C ARG A 36 21.62 7.18 20.29
N VAL A 37 21.50 8.41 19.79
CA VAL A 37 21.60 9.61 20.62
C VAL A 37 20.47 9.65 21.65
N LEU A 38 19.26 9.27 21.28
CA LEU A 38 18.14 9.19 22.21
C LEU A 38 18.39 8.16 23.33
N GLY A 39 18.91 6.98 22.98
CA GLY A 39 19.32 5.97 23.97
C GLY A 39 20.35 6.51 24.97
N ASN A 40 21.36 7.21 24.48
CA ASN A 40 22.40 7.82 25.32
C ASN A 40 21.84 8.92 26.22
N LEU A 41 20.95 9.79 25.69
CA LEU A 41 20.29 10.85 26.47
C LEU A 41 19.41 10.27 27.58
N LEU A 42 18.74 9.15 27.31
CA LEU A 42 17.90 8.43 28.26
C LEU A 42 18.70 7.47 29.16
N GLN A 43 20.03 7.46 29.06
CA GLN A 43 20.93 6.59 29.84
C GLN A 43 20.61 5.10 29.70
N VAL A 44 20.11 4.69 28.53
CA VAL A 44 19.85 3.28 28.23
C VAL A 44 21.17 2.61 27.84
N PRO A 45 21.59 1.54 28.53
CA PRO A 45 22.84 0.85 28.20
C PRO A 45 22.76 0.17 26.82
N GLY A 46 23.91 0.03 26.16
CA GLY A 46 24.03 -0.69 24.89
C GLY A 46 23.74 0.15 23.63
N PHE A 47 23.75 1.48 23.73
CA PHE A 47 23.58 2.40 22.60
C PHE A 47 24.90 3.07 22.16
N ASP A 48 26.04 2.42 22.37
CA ASP A 48 27.38 2.96 22.06
C ASP A 48 27.84 2.69 20.60
N TYR A 49 26.90 2.52 19.66
CA TYR A 49 27.23 2.20 18.26
C TYR A 49 27.93 3.37 17.54
N GLU A 50 28.96 3.11 16.74
CA GLU A 50 29.67 4.16 15.99
C GLU A 50 29.33 4.15 14.49
N SER A 51 28.83 3.01 14.02
CA SER A 51 28.51 2.76 12.61
C SER A 51 27.24 1.92 12.43
N SER A 52 26.70 1.90 11.21
CA SER A 52 25.62 0.97 10.84
C SER A 52 26.06 -0.50 10.91
N GLU A 53 27.35 -0.75 10.74
CA GLU A 53 28.00 -2.05 10.77
C GLU A 53 28.06 -2.61 12.19
N ASP A 54 28.25 -1.76 13.21
CA ASP A 54 28.16 -2.18 14.62
C ASP A 54 26.74 -2.64 14.97
N VAL A 55 25.74 -1.87 14.52
CA VAL A 55 24.33 -2.24 14.68
C VAL A 55 24.05 -3.57 13.97
N LEU A 56 24.53 -3.74 12.74
CA LEU A 56 24.38 -5.00 12.00
C LEU A 56 25.03 -6.18 12.73
N ALA A 57 26.24 -6.02 13.24
CA ALA A 57 26.96 -7.08 13.94
C ALA A 57 26.20 -7.55 15.18
N ASP A 58 25.68 -6.61 15.97
CA ASP A 58 24.89 -6.92 17.15
C ASP A 58 23.55 -7.58 16.79
N VAL A 59 22.83 -7.05 15.79
CA VAL A 59 21.58 -7.66 15.30
C VAL A 59 21.82 -9.09 14.78
N LYS A 60 22.91 -9.35 14.06
CA LYS A 60 23.26 -10.70 13.58
C LYS A 60 23.55 -11.65 14.74
N LYS A 61 24.28 -11.18 15.76
CA LYS A 61 24.53 -11.96 16.98
C LYS A 61 23.22 -12.33 17.66
N GLN A 62 22.32 -11.37 17.82
CA GLN A 62 21.01 -11.60 18.43
C GLN A 62 20.10 -12.51 17.58
N SER A 63 20.12 -12.38 16.24
CA SER A 63 19.33 -13.24 15.37
C SER A 63 19.81 -14.70 15.39
N ALA A 64 21.13 -14.92 15.50
CA ALA A 64 21.70 -16.26 15.60
C ALA A 64 21.32 -16.97 16.91
N LEU A 65 21.00 -16.21 17.96
CA LEU A 65 20.53 -16.72 19.25
C LEU A 65 19.04 -17.07 19.27
N LYS A 66 18.26 -16.61 18.27
CA LYS A 66 16.84 -16.92 18.19
C LYS A 66 16.64 -18.27 17.51
N THR A 67 16.08 -19.23 18.26
CA THR A 67 15.48 -20.43 17.68
C THR A 67 14.30 -20.02 16.80
N GLN A 68 14.11 -20.68 15.64
CA GLN A 68 12.91 -20.49 14.82
C GLN A 68 11.68 -20.62 15.72
N VAL A 69 10.84 -19.59 15.75
CA VAL A 69 9.53 -19.68 16.37
C VAL A 69 8.71 -20.59 15.46
N PRO A 70 8.22 -21.75 15.93
CA PRO A 70 7.30 -22.53 15.13
C PRO A 70 6.07 -21.67 14.88
N SER A 71 5.81 -21.36 13.61
CA SER A 71 4.56 -20.73 13.22
C SER A 71 3.52 -21.83 13.06
N GLU A 72 2.57 -21.91 13.98
CA GLU A 72 1.35 -22.65 13.72
C GLU A 72 0.58 -21.91 12.64
N TRP A 73 0.41 -22.56 11.49
CA TRP A 73 -0.37 -22.00 10.41
C TRP A 73 -1.85 -22.09 10.78
N PHE A 74 -2.51 -20.93 10.86
CA PHE A 74 -3.96 -20.86 11.00
C PHE A 74 -4.60 -20.79 9.62
N TYR A 75 -5.48 -21.75 9.33
CA TYR A 75 -6.32 -21.74 8.15
C TYR A 75 -7.77 -21.81 8.60
N PRO A 76 -8.61 -20.81 8.28
CA PRO A 76 -10.03 -20.91 8.56
C PRO A 76 -10.65 -22.02 7.69
N GLU A 77 -11.56 -22.81 8.27
CA GLU A 77 -12.27 -23.89 7.55
C GLU A 77 -13.09 -23.35 6.37
N ALA A 78 -13.63 -22.12 6.51
CA ALA A 78 -14.32 -21.41 5.46
C ALA A 78 -14.17 -19.88 5.65
N LEU A 79 -14.27 -19.15 4.54
CA LEU A 79 -14.45 -17.70 4.58
C LEU A 79 -15.91 -17.36 4.93
N PRO A 80 -16.17 -16.22 5.60
CA PRO A 80 -17.53 -15.75 5.82
C PRO A 80 -18.24 -15.57 4.48
N ASN A 81 -19.46 -16.10 4.37
CA ASN A 81 -20.23 -15.98 3.15
C ASN A 81 -20.86 -14.57 3.09
N GLN A 82 -20.28 -13.68 2.28
CA GLN A 82 -20.80 -12.34 2.04
C GLN A 82 -21.30 -12.26 0.60
N TYR A 83 -22.62 -12.41 0.43
CA TYR A 83 -23.26 -12.15 -0.84
C TYR A 83 -23.74 -10.71 -0.88
N ALA A 84 -23.26 -9.97 -1.88
CA ALA A 84 -23.81 -8.68 -2.25
C ALA A 84 -24.12 -8.69 -3.75
N PRO A 85 -25.13 -7.93 -4.22
CA PRO A 85 -25.41 -7.79 -5.64
C PRO A 85 -24.23 -7.23 -6.44
N LEU A 86 -23.40 -6.42 -5.80
CA LEU A 86 -22.17 -5.86 -6.36
C LEU A 86 -21.08 -5.87 -5.29
N MET A 87 -19.88 -6.26 -5.70
CA MET A 87 -18.69 -6.27 -4.83
C MET A 87 -17.65 -5.29 -5.33
N ARG A 88 -17.11 -4.48 -4.43
CA ARG A 88 -15.95 -3.65 -4.70
C ARG A 88 -14.69 -4.51 -4.75
N VAL A 89 -13.84 -4.21 -5.74
CA VAL A 89 -12.43 -4.59 -5.72
C VAL A 89 -11.60 -3.30 -5.74
N GLY A 90 -11.08 -2.92 -4.58
CA GLY A 90 -10.22 -1.77 -4.41
C GLY A 90 -8.76 -2.19 -4.37
N GLU A 91 -8.07 -2.04 -5.49
CA GLU A 91 -6.64 -2.30 -5.56
C GLU A 91 -5.81 -1.08 -5.15
N TRP A 92 -4.53 -1.33 -4.87
CA TRP A 92 -3.54 -0.27 -4.68
C TRP A 92 -2.76 -0.07 -5.97
N PRO A 93 -2.92 1.08 -6.65
CA PRO A 93 -2.16 1.41 -7.84
C PRO A 93 -0.65 1.26 -7.62
N LEU A 94 0.03 0.76 -8.65
CA LEU A 94 1.46 0.45 -8.63
C LEU A 94 2.31 1.62 -8.08
N TYR A 95 2.06 2.82 -8.58
CA TYR A 95 2.82 4.01 -8.20
C TYR A 95 2.22 4.80 -7.03
N ARG A 96 1.32 4.20 -6.24
CA ARG A 96 0.70 4.88 -5.09
C ARG A 96 0.69 4.06 -3.80
N ALA A 97 1.42 2.94 -3.77
CA ALA A 97 1.53 2.03 -2.64
C ALA A 97 2.11 2.68 -1.37
N ASP A 98 3.05 3.62 -1.51
CA ASP A 98 3.64 4.35 -0.39
C ASP A 98 3.81 5.85 -0.71
N ALA A 99 4.22 6.64 0.29
CA ALA A 99 4.41 8.07 0.12
C ALA A 99 5.51 8.42 -0.90
N LEU A 100 6.59 7.63 -0.98
CA LEU A 100 7.69 7.91 -1.90
C LEU A 100 7.24 7.79 -3.35
N VAL A 101 6.62 6.68 -3.72
CA VAL A 101 6.17 6.47 -5.10
C VAL A 101 4.99 7.38 -5.45
N ARG A 102 4.11 7.66 -4.50
CA ARG A 102 2.95 8.54 -4.69
C ARG A 102 3.33 9.99 -4.98
N HIS A 103 4.44 10.47 -4.42
CA HIS A 103 4.96 11.82 -4.64
C HIS A 103 5.97 11.91 -5.79
N ALA A 104 6.34 10.78 -6.41
CA ALA A 104 7.23 10.77 -7.55
C ALA A 104 6.47 11.13 -8.85
N GLU A 105 6.45 12.41 -9.19
CA GLU A 105 5.76 12.95 -10.39
C GLU A 105 6.07 12.17 -11.69
N PRO A 106 7.34 11.81 -12.00
CA PRO A 106 7.63 11.03 -13.20
C PRO A 106 6.91 9.67 -13.25
N LEU A 107 6.70 9.03 -12.09
CA LEU A 107 5.98 7.75 -12.02
C LEU A 107 4.49 7.95 -12.27
N GLN A 108 3.91 9.04 -11.76
CA GLN A 108 2.50 9.37 -11.94
C GLN A 108 2.15 9.72 -13.40
N HIS A 109 3.11 10.18 -14.19
CA HIS A 109 2.92 10.55 -15.60
C HIS A 109 3.25 9.42 -16.60
N THR A 110 3.60 8.22 -16.12
CA THR A 110 3.84 7.09 -17.01
C THR A 110 2.53 6.49 -17.54
N ALA A 111 2.59 5.79 -18.67
CA ALA A 111 1.45 5.09 -19.24
C ALA A 111 0.89 3.97 -18.34
N ALA A 112 1.70 3.47 -17.40
CA ALA A 112 1.30 2.43 -16.44
C ALA A 112 0.67 3.00 -15.16
N ALA A 113 0.54 4.33 -15.03
CA ALA A 113 -0.16 4.93 -13.91
C ALA A 113 -1.68 4.78 -14.05
N ASP A 114 -2.31 4.23 -13.02
CA ASP A 114 -3.77 4.12 -12.97
C ASP A 114 -4.43 5.50 -12.90
N LYS A 115 -5.67 5.56 -13.41
CA LYS A 115 -6.55 6.74 -13.32
C LYS A 115 -7.62 6.52 -12.27
N ALA A 116 -8.15 7.61 -11.73
CA ALA A 116 -9.33 7.56 -10.87
C ALA A 116 -10.58 7.31 -11.73
N GLU A 117 -10.97 6.04 -11.84
CA GLU A 117 -12.11 5.58 -12.65
C GLU A 117 -12.79 4.37 -12.01
N ILE A 118 -14.03 4.15 -12.39
CA ILE A 118 -14.77 2.92 -12.10
C ILE A 118 -14.59 1.98 -13.29
N ARG A 119 -14.12 0.74 -13.05
CA ARG A 119 -14.17 -0.32 -14.07
C ARG A 119 -15.20 -1.37 -13.71
N ILE A 120 -15.97 -1.80 -14.70
CA ILE A 120 -17.06 -2.76 -14.52
C ILE A 120 -17.28 -3.57 -15.79
N HIS A 121 -17.74 -4.81 -15.64
CA HIS A 121 -18.08 -5.66 -16.78
C HIS A 121 -19.18 -5.02 -17.66
N PRO A 122 -19.09 -5.08 -19.01
CA PRO A 122 -20.07 -4.46 -19.91
C PRO A 122 -21.52 -4.93 -19.68
N GLU A 123 -21.73 -6.21 -19.37
CA GLU A 123 -23.07 -6.77 -19.10
C GLU A 123 -23.66 -6.21 -17.80
N THR A 124 -22.84 -6.11 -16.75
CA THR A 124 -23.25 -5.48 -15.49
C THR A 124 -23.56 -4.01 -15.73
N ALA A 125 -22.73 -3.29 -16.47
CA ALA A 125 -22.99 -1.89 -16.83
C ALA A 125 -24.33 -1.73 -17.58
N ALA A 126 -24.63 -2.61 -18.54
CA ALA A 126 -25.89 -2.58 -19.28
C ALA A 126 -27.10 -2.83 -18.37
N ARG A 127 -27.00 -3.80 -17.46
CA ARG A 127 -28.06 -4.12 -16.49
C ARG A 127 -28.38 -2.96 -15.55
N TYR A 128 -27.37 -2.19 -15.16
CA TYR A 128 -27.53 -1.00 -14.30
C TYR A 128 -27.70 0.31 -15.09
N GLY A 129 -27.81 0.27 -16.42
CA GLY A 129 -28.02 1.46 -17.25
C GLY A 129 -26.85 2.47 -17.21
N LEU A 130 -25.63 1.99 -17.00
CA LEU A 130 -24.44 2.83 -16.80
C LEU A 130 -23.80 3.23 -18.13
N THR A 131 -23.44 4.52 -18.24
CA THR A 131 -22.87 5.13 -19.45
C THR A 131 -21.40 5.53 -19.24
N HIS A 132 -21.10 6.82 -19.18
CA HIS A 132 -19.73 7.36 -19.14
C HIS A 132 -19.28 7.76 -17.73
N GLN A 133 -20.22 7.90 -16.79
CA GLN A 133 -19.96 8.23 -15.40
C GLN A 133 -20.95 7.45 -14.53
N ALA A 134 -20.50 7.12 -13.32
CA ALA A 134 -21.36 6.53 -12.32
C ALA A 134 -20.99 7.05 -10.94
N THR A 135 -21.95 7.00 -10.04
CA THR A 135 -21.74 7.28 -8.63
C THR A 135 -21.72 5.95 -7.88
N VAL A 136 -20.64 5.69 -7.15
CA VAL A 136 -20.56 4.54 -6.25
C VAL A 136 -20.72 4.98 -4.81
N SER A 137 -21.31 4.13 -3.98
CA SER A 137 -21.51 4.43 -2.56
C SER A 137 -21.10 3.26 -1.65
N GLN A 138 -20.55 3.61 -0.48
CA GLN A 138 -20.33 2.70 0.63
C GLN A 138 -20.71 3.42 1.94
N GLY A 139 -21.83 3.03 2.56
CA GLY A 139 -22.36 3.73 3.72
C GLY A 139 -22.86 5.14 3.38
N GLN A 140 -22.30 6.16 4.03
CA GLN A 140 -22.63 7.57 3.76
C GLN A 140 -21.73 8.24 2.71
N ILE A 141 -20.71 7.52 2.23
CA ILE A 141 -19.76 8.04 1.25
C ILE A 141 -20.31 7.78 -0.14
N GLU A 142 -20.39 8.83 -0.96
CA GLU A 142 -20.68 8.74 -2.39
C GLU A 142 -19.57 9.43 -3.17
N ILE A 143 -19.08 8.78 -4.23
CA ILE A 143 -18.11 9.37 -5.16
C ILE A 143 -18.57 9.16 -6.60
N THR A 144 -18.42 10.18 -7.43
CA THR A 144 -18.72 10.11 -8.87
C THR A 144 -17.43 10.10 -9.66
N LEU A 145 -17.24 9.08 -10.50
CA LEU A 145 -16.04 8.91 -11.31
C LEU A 145 -16.42 8.61 -12.77
N PRO A 146 -15.49 8.82 -13.72
CA PRO A 146 -15.57 8.24 -15.05
C PRO A 146 -15.76 6.74 -14.97
N LEU A 147 -16.61 6.19 -15.84
CA LEU A 147 -16.87 4.75 -15.92
C LEU A 147 -16.28 4.18 -17.21
N VAL A 148 -15.53 3.10 -17.05
CA VAL A 148 -14.92 2.31 -18.13
C VAL A 148 -15.53 0.91 -18.10
N LYS A 149 -16.02 0.46 -19.26
CA LYS A 149 -16.49 -0.91 -19.44
C LYS A 149 -15.29 -1.78 -19.78
N ASP A 150 -15.06 -2.82 -18.99
CA ASP A 150 -13.86 -3.65 -19.07
C ASP A 150 -14.25 -5.14 -18.92
N GLU A 151 -14.04 -5.91 -19.99
CA GLU A 151 -14.32 -7.36 -20.03
C GLU A 151 -13.38 -8.17 -19.12
N GLY A 152 -12.26 -7.58 -18.69
CA GLY A 152 -11.35 -8.18 -17.70
C GLY A 152 -11.89 -8.14 -16.28
N ILE A 153 -12.92 -7.34 -16.00
CA ILE A 153 -13.57 -7.28 -14.69
C ILE A 153 -14.66 -8.35 -14.63
N ALA A 154 -14.67 -9.13 -13.54
CA ALA A 154 -15.70 -10.13 -13.33
C ALA A 154 -17.11 -9.50 -13.30
N PRO A 155 -18.15 -10.20 -13.80
CA PRO A 155 -19.53 -9.77 -13.60
C PRO A 155 -19.82 -9.48 -12.13
N ASP A 156 -20.58 -8.41 -11.88
CA ASP A 156 -20.97 -7.96 -10.54
C ASP A 156 -19.82 -7.49 -9.64
N VAL A 157 -18.66 -7.20 -10.23
CA VAL A 157 -17.55 -6.51 -9.58
C VAL A 157 -17.44 -5.07 -10.06
N VAL A 158 -17.23 -4.16 -9.11
CA VAL A 158 -16.93 -2.75 -9.37
C VAL A 158 -15.50 -2.48 -8.89
N TRP A 159 -14.59 -2.26 -9.83
CA TRP A 159 -13.22 -1.92 -9.50
C TRP A 159 -13.10 -0.41 -9.28
N VAL A 160 -12.57 -0.02 -8.11
CA VAL A 160 -12.33 1.38 -7.71
C VAL A 160 -11.11 1.43 -6.81
N ALA A 161 -9.98 1.92 -7.32
CA ALA A 161 -8.70 2.00 -6.62
C ALA A 161 -8.79 2.70 -5.23
N ASN A 162 -7.99 2.26 -4.26
CA ASN A 162 -8.00 2.84 -2.89
C ASN A 162 -7.14 4.10 -2.74
N ALA A 163 -5.99 4.17 -3.43
CA ALA A 163 -4.94 5.13 -3.10
C ALA A 163 -5.01 6.43 -3.93
N MET A 164 -6.19 6.80 -4.45
CA MET A 164 -6.38 8.01 -5.25
C MET A 164 -6.94 9.15 -4.38
N PRO A 165 -6.63 10.43 -4.70
CA PRO A 165 -7.24 11.57 -4.02
C PRO A 165 -8.78 11.52 -4.02
N GLU A 166 -9.38 11.07 -5.12
CA GLU A 166 -10.82 11.01 -5.33
C GLU A 166 -11.50 9.85 -4.57
N THR A 167 -10.73 8.85 -4.13
CA THR A 167 -11.26 7.63 -3.51
C THR A 167 -10.83 7.45 -2.05
N VAL A 168 -10.17 8.47 -1.46
CA VAL A 168 -9.61 8.42 -0.11
C VAL A 168 -10.65 8.14 0.98
N ASP A 169 -11.87 8.64 0.78
CA ASP A 169 -12.96 8.49 1.75
C ASP A 169 -13.76 7.20 1.55
N LEU A 170 -13.57 6.50 0.42
CA LEU A 170 -14.33 5.28 0.13
C LEU A 170 -13.91 4.16 1.08
N GLY A 171 -14.89 3.43 1.62
CA GLY A 171 -14.72 2.48 2.71
C GLY A 171 -13.93 1.21 2.36
N HIS A 172 -14.40 0.06 2.85
CA HIS A 172 -13.68 -1.21 2.71
C HIS A 172 -13.37 -1.56 1.23
N ALA A 173 -12.10 -1.87 0.97
CA ALA A 173 -11.57 -2.21 -0.35
C ALA A 173 -12.22 -3.43 -1.00
N PHE A 174 -12.64 -4.41 -0.19
CA PHE A 174 -13.25 -5.66 -0.63
C PHE A 174 -14.56 -5.88 0.12
N ALA A 175 -15.62 -5.24 -0.34
CA ALA A 175 -16.93 -5.25 0.33
C ALA A 175 -18.05 -4.88 -0.64
N ALA A 176 -19.29 -5.02 -0.18
CA ALA A 176 -20.46 -4.55 -0.91
C ALA A 176 -20.31 -3.07 -1.30
N ILE A 177 -20.83 -2.73 -2.48
CA ILE A 177 -20.85 -1.38 -3.03
C ILE A 177 -22.14 -1.18 -3.82
N GLU A 178 -22.71 0.01 -3.78
CA GLU A 178 -23.83 0.35 -4.66
C GLU A 178 -23.33 1.22 -5.80
N ILE A 179 -24.03 1.16 -6.92
CA ILE A 179 -23.73 1.98 -8.09
C ILE A 179 -25.02 2.53 -8.69
N LYS A 180 -25.00 3.80 -9.07
CA LYS A 180 -26.09 4.47 -9.77
C LYS A 180 -25.57 5.30 -10.93
N SER A 181 -26.37 5.44 -11.97
CA SER A 181 -26.10 6.43 -13.01
C SER A 181 -26.09 7.83 -12.39
N LYS A 182 -25.26 8.72 -12.93
CA LYS A 182 -25.35 10.13 -12.57
C LYS A 182 -26.68 10.65 -13.12
N LEU A 183 -27.57 11.11 -12.25
CA LEU A 183 -28.78 11.80 -12.66
C LEU A 183 -28.34 13.10 -13.36
N GLU A 184 -28.71 13.25 -14.62
CA GLU A 184 -28.65 14.54 -15.30
C GLU A 184 -29.73 15.42 -14.66
N ASN A 185 -29.30 16.48 -13.96
CA ASN A 185 -30.17 17.61 -13.63
C ASN A 185 -30.25 18.55 -14.83
#